data_AF-A0A381YR82-F1
#
_entry.id   AF-A0A381YR82-F1
#
_cell.length_a   1.000
_cell.length_b   1.000
_cell.length_c   1.000
_cell.angle_alpha   90.00
_cell.angle_beta   90.00
_cell.angle_gamma   90.00
#
_symmetry.space_group_name_H-M   'P 1'
#
loop_
_entity.id
_entity.type
_entity.pdbx_description
1 polymer ?
#
loop_
_entity_poly.entity_id
_entity_poly.type
_entity_poly.pdbx_seq_one_letter_code
_entity_poly.pdbx_strand_id
1 'polypeptide(L)'
;MQLRSNTGNSLAEFAVVILLMAVLTGGGYVRYSQATERGRAKKSHEAINKIAMAANNFFHQTNNVEGIGRFPGQEKWNRNVPDSGDTTAAGYASVADALQDLADGKFETYRDGNTFGNKWCSVFGKQNLKATILSEHANKLHPDDDGLNNGPAEWADFIDVMESPYLDGHYIYTVIGGNTDKRPVIIITDLFSPSADFIVFQP
;
A
#
# COMPACT_ATOMS: atom_id res chain seq x y z
N MET A 1 -17.33 -55.09 56.33
CA MET A 1 -16.40 -54.32 55.47
C MET A 1 -17.23 -53.56 54.46
N GLN A 2 -17.45 -52.26 54.64
CA GLN A 2 -18.23 -51.44 53.70
C GLN A 2 -17.31 -50.90 52.62
N LEU A 3 -17.55 -51.27 51.36
CA LEU A 3 -16.84 -50.70 50.21
C LEU A 3 -17.49 -49.35 49.86
N ARG A 4 -16.72 -48.28 50.01
CA ARG A 4 -17.15 -46.91 49.76
C ARG A 4 -17.16 -46.69 48.24
N SER A 5 -18.32 -46.38 47.67
CA SER A 5 -18.51 -46.13 46.25
C SER A 5 -17.86 -44.79 45.83
N ASN A 6 -16.95 -44.83 44.84
CA ASN A 6 -16.32 -43.66 44.21
C ASN A 6 -16.90 -43.38 42.80
N THR A 7 -18.20 -43.62 42.57
CA THR A 7 -18.79 -43.64 41.21
C THR A 7 -19.08 -42.27 40.56
N GLY A 8 -18.55 -41.16 41.08
CA GLY A 8 -18.84 -39.81 40.55
C GLY A 8 -17.62 -38.97 40.17
N ASN A 9 -16.41 -39.32 40.61
CA ASN A 9 -15.27 -38.40 40.51
C ASN A 9 -14.63 -38.41 39.11
N SER A 10 -14.45 -39.58 38.48
CA SER A 10 -13.79 -39.66 37.16
C SER A 10 -14.61 -39.11 36.00
N LEU A 11 -15.96 -39.25 36.03
CA LEU A 11 -16.81 -38.75 34.93
C LEU A 11 -16.86 -37.22 34.94
N ALA A 12 -16.99 -36.62 36.13
CA ALA A 12 -16.98 -35.18 36.30
C ALA A 12 -15.61 -34.58 35.93
N GLU A 13 -14.52 -35.23 36.34
CA GLU A 13 -13.16 -34.77 36.02
C GLU A 13 -12.86 -34.85 34.51
N PHE A 14 -13.26 -35.93 33.84
CA PHE A 14 -13.11 -36.06 32.39
C PHE A 14 -13.99 -35.06 31.62
N ALA A 15 -15.22 -34.81 32.08
CA ALA A 15 -16.10 -33.80 31.51
C ALA A 15 -15.54 -32.38 31.67
N VAL A 16 -14.93 -32.07 32.83
CA VAL A 16 -14.26 -30.78 33.08
C VAL A 16 -13.05 -30.60 32.16
N VAL A 17 -12.25 -31.65 31.96
CA VAL A 17 -11.10 -31.60 31.03
C VAL A 17 -11.57 -31.40 29.58
N ILE A 18 -12.61 -32.12 29.14
CA ILE A 18 -13.17 -31.93 27.78
C ILE A 18 -13.76 -30.54 27.63
N LEU A 19 -14.52 -30.04 28.62
CA LEU A 19 -15.07 -28.69 28.59
C LEU A 19 -13.97 -27.63 28.53
N LEU A 20 -12.91 -27.77 29.33
CA LEU A 20 -11.77 -26.84 29.31
C LEU A 20 -11.04 -26.87 27.97
N MET A 21 -10.82 -28.06 27.38
CA MET A 21 -10.20 -28.18 26.06
C MET A 21 -11.10 -27.63 24.94
N ALA A 22 -12.43 -27.85 25.02
CA ALA A 22 -13.40 -27.30 24.08
C ALA A 22 -13.51 -25.76 24.19
N VAL A 23 -13.40 -25.20 25.40
CA VAL A 23 -13.38 -23.75 25.64
C VAL A 23 -12.09 -23.12 25.14
N LEU A 24 -10.93 -23.76 25.34
CA LEU A 24 -9.64 -23.26 24.82
C LEU A 24 -9.56 -23.32 23.29
N THR A 25 -10.10 -24.38 22.68
CA THR A 25 -10.12 -24.53 21.22
C THR A 25 -11.23 -23.69 20.56
N GLY A 26 -12.35 -23.41 21.22
CA GLY A 26 -13.45 -22.61 20.69
C GLY A 26 -13.25 -21.08 20.77
N GLY A 27 -12.42 -20.58 21.69
CA GLY A 27 -12.27 -19.15 21.96
C GLY A 27 -11.14 -18.42 21.20
N GLY A 28 -10.20 -19.13 20.60
CA GLY A 28 -8.99 -18.55 20.01
C GLY A 28 -9.10 -18.16 18.54
N TYR A 29 -9.69 -19.02 17.69
CA TYR A 29 -9.46 -18.95 16.25
C TYR A 29 -10.08 -17.75 15.51
N VAL A 30 -11.05 -17.04 16.11
CA VAL A 30 -11.79 -15.97 15.40
C VAL A 30 -11.27 -14.56 15.75
N ARG A 31 -10.54 -14.38 16.87
CA ARG A 31 -10.09 -13.04 17.33
C ARG A 31 -8.64 -12.70 16.97
N TYR A 32 -7.77 -13.69 16.75
CA TYR A 32 -6.41 -13.44 16.27
C TYR A 32 -6.37 -12.95 14.82
N SER A 33 -7.29 -13.38 13.96
CA SER A 33 -7.36 -12.94 12.57
C SER A 33 -7.63 -11.43 12.47
N GLN A 34 -8.65 -10.92 13.17
CA GLN A 34 -8.96 -9.49 13.17
C GLN A 34 -7.89 -8.63 13.85
N ALA A 35 -7.26 -9.13 14.92
CA ALA A 35 -6.17 -8.43 15.59
C ALA A 35 -4.90 -8.37 14.71
N THR A 36 -4.59 -9.46 13.99
CA THR A 36 -3.46 -9.52 13.05
C THR A 36 -3.70 -8.61 11.85
N GLU A 37 -4.91 -8.62 11.30
CA GLU A 37 -5.27 -7.77 10.17
C GLU A 37 -5.17 -6.28 10.52
N ARG A 38 -5.67 -5.88 11.69
CA ARG A 38 -5.50 -4.51 12.21
C ARG A 38 -4.02 -4.14 12.40
N GLY A 39 -3.18 -5.09 12.80
CA GLY A 39 -1.74 -4.88 12.93
C GLY A 39 -1.04 -4.65 11.59
N ARG A 40 -1.44 -5.36 10.53
CA ARG A 40 -0.92 -5.17 9.17
C ARG A 40 -1.36 -3.83 8.59
N ALA A 41 -2.65 -3.51 8.70
CA ALA A 41 -3.18 -2.23 8.24
C ALA A 41 -2.45 -1.04 8.90
N LYS A 42 -2.22 -1.11 10.21
CA LYS A 42 -1.46 -0.07 10.93
C LYS A 42 -0.02 0.07 10.42
N LYS A 43 0.68 -1.04 10.21
CA LYS A 43 2.06 -1.01 9.67
C LYS A 43 2.11 -0.45 8.26
N SER A 44 1.14 -0.81 7.41
CA SER A 44 1.07 -0.26 6.05
C SER A 44 0.79 1.24 6.07
N HIS A 45 -0.14 1.69 6.91
CA HIS A 45 -0.42 3.11 7.13
C HIS A 45 0.82 3.89 7.60
N GLU A 46 1.57 3.34 8.57
CA GLU A 46 2.82 3.95 9.06
C GLU A 46 3.87 4.06 7.94
N ALA A 47 3.96 3.07 7.06
CA ALA A 47 4.85 3.09 5.90
C ALA A 47 4.41 4.13 4.85
N ILE A 48 3.12 4.20 4.51
CA ILE A 48 2.57 5.21 3.59
C ILE A 48 2.85 6.63 4.11
N ASN A 49 2.69 6.86 5.42
CA ASN A 49 3.04 8.15 6.03
C ASN A 49 4.52 8.51 5.87
N LYS A 50 5.44 7.55 6.06
CA LYS A 50 6.86 7.79 5.84
C LYS A 50 7.15 8.16 4.39
N ILE A 51 6.51 7.49 3.43
CA ILE A 51 6.63 7.81 2.00
C ILE A 51 6.10 9.22 1.73
N ALA A 52 4.95 9.60 2.29
CA ALA A 52 4.41 10.95 2.15
C ALA A 52 5.35 12.03 2.74
N MET A 53 5.98 11.76 3.88
CA MET A 53 7.00 12.66 4.46
C MET A 53 8.24 12.79 3.57
N ALA A 54 8.71 11.68 2.99
CA ALA A 54 9.82 11.69 2.03
C ALA A 54 9.46 12.51 0.78
N ALA A 55 8.23 12.35 0.26
CA ALA A 55 7.71 13.13 -0.87
C ALA A 55 7.74 14.64 -0.58
N ASN A 56 7.32 15.03 0.62
CA ASN A 56 7.34 16.43 1.04
C ASN A 56 8.76 17.00 1.12
N ASN A 57 9.70 16.23 1.68
CA ASN A 57 11.11 16.64 1.76
C ASN A 57 11.71 16.83 0.36
N PHE A 58 11.45 15.90 -0.55
CA PHE A 58 11.86 16.01 -1.96
C PHE A 58 11.27 17.25 -2.63
N PHE A 59 9.97 17.51 -2.43
CA PHE A 59 9.30 18.70 -2.97
C PHE A 59 9.95 20.00 -2.51
N HIS A 60 10.29 20.12 -1.22
CA HIS A 60 10.95 21.32 -0.72
C HIS A 60 12.39 21.46 -1.24
N GLN A 61 13.12 20.36 -1.40
CA GLN A 61 14.46 20.39 -1.99
C GLN A 61 14.42 20.85 -3.45
N THR A 62 13.54 20.28 -4.27
CA THR A 62 13.38 20.71 -5.67
C THR A 62 12.84 22.12 -5.77
N ASN A 63 11.95 22.55 -4.87
CA ASN A 63 11.49 23.94 -4.84
C ASN A 63 12.63 24.94 -4.56
N ASN A 64 13.61 24.56 -3.75
CA ASN A 64 14.77 25.41 -3.45
C ASN A 64 15.80 25.42 -4.59
N VAL A 65 16.01 24.29 -5.27
CA VAL A 65 17.04 24.15 -6.31
C VAL A 65 16.53 24.55 -7.70
N GLU A 66 15.32 24.12 -8.04
CA GLU A 66 14.68 24.33 -9.35
C GLU A 66 13.72 25.54 -9.34
N GLY A 67 13.45 26.12 -8.17
CA GLY A 67 12.58 27.29 -7.99
C GLY A 67 11.07 26.98 -7.95
N ILE A 68 10.67 25.78 -8.38
CA ILE A 68 9.30 25.26 -8.28
C ILE A 68 9.39 23.78 -7.87
N GLY A 69 8.70 23.41 -6.80
CA GLY A 69 8.71 22.03 -6.31
C GLY A 69 8.02 21.04 -7.25
N ARG A 70 8.60 19.85 -7.33
CA ARG A 70 8.06 18.66 -8.00
C ARG A 70 8.19 17.44 -7.08
N PHE A 71 7.47 16.38 -7.39
CA PHE A 71 7.57 15.07 -6.73
C PHE A 71 8.53 14.14 -7.46
N PRO A 72 8.98 13.06 -6.80
CA PRO A 72 9.80 12.04 -7.46
C PRO A 72 9.12 11.46 -8.71
N GLY A 73 9.91 11.15 -9.73
CA GLY A 73 9.45 10.63 -11.03
C GLY A 73 8.82 11.68 -11.95
N GLN A 74 8.54 12.89 -11.46
CA GLN A 74 8.07 13.98 -12.33
C GLN A 74 9.23 14.54 -13.14
N GLU A 75 9.06 14.57 -14.47
CA GLU A 75 9.95 15.32 -15.36
C GLU A 75 9.85 16.83 -15.17
N LYS A 76 8.67 17.32 -14.77
CA LYS A 76 8.40 18.71 -14.43
C LYS A 76 7.18 18.82 -13.54
N TRP A 77 7.08 19.90 -12.74
CA TRP A 77 5.98 20.15 -11.81
C TRP A 77 4.56 20.07 -12.44
N ASN A 78 4.43 20.33 -13.74
CA ASN A 78 3.16 20.29 -14.48
C ASN A 78 2.93 19.00 -15.28
N ARG A 79 3.79 17.99 -15.12
CA ARG A 79 3.65 16.67 -15.75
C ARG A 79 3.13 15.67 -14.74
N ASN A 80 2.36 14.70 -15.20
CA ASN A 80 1.83 13.64 -14.35
C ASN A 80 2.91 12.58 -14.10
N VAL A 81 2.67 11.71 -13.12
CA VAL A 81 3.38 10.44 -12.99
C VAL A 81 2.33 9.34 -12.83
N PRO A 82 2.30 8.35 -13.72
CA PRO A 82 3.13 8.21 -14.92
C PRO A 82 2.82 9.26 -15.99
N ASP A 83 3.86 9.61 -16.75
CA ASP A 83 3.78 10.52 -17.89
C ASP A 83 3.83 9.75 -19.21
N SER A 84 2.91 10.01 -20.15
CA SER A 84 2.82 9.26 -21.41
C SER A 84 3.64 9.87 -22.55
N GLY A 85 4.48 10.88 -22.30
CA GLY A 85 5.39 11.49 -23.28
C GLY A 85 4.70 12.29 -24.40
N ASP A 86 3.72 11.71 -25.12
CA ASP A 86 3.05 12.33 -26.27
C ASP A 86 1.62 11.82 -26.53
N THR A 87 1.25 10.56 -26.28
CA THR A 87 -0.12 10.10 -26.60
C THR A 87 -0.65 9.06 -25.61
N THR A 88 -1.89 9.28 -25.16
CA THR A 88 -2.70 8.44 -24.26
C THR A 88 -2.25 8.34 -22.78
N ALA A 89 -2.77 9.26 -21.97
CA ALA A 89 -3.41 9.00 -20.67
C ALA A 89 -2.76 7.94 -19.72
N ALA A 90 -1.43 7.93 -19.57
CA ALA A 90 -0.79 7.03 -18.62
C ALA A 90 -1.24 7.34 -17.19
N GLY A 91 -1.29 8.62 -16.77
CA GLY A 91 -1.76 9.03 -15.45
C GLY A 91 -3.24 9.48 -15.39
N TYR A 92 -3.64 9.96 -14.21
CA TYR A 92 -4.97 10.56 -13.99
C TYR A 92 -5.06 12.00 -14.50
N ALA A 93 -6.21 12.38 -15.08
CA ALA A 93 -6.45 13.75 -15.53
C ALA A 93 -6.69 14.73 -14.37
N SER A 94 -7.28 14.23 -13.28
CA SER A 94 -7.53 15.02 -12.07
C SER A 94 -7.47 14.15 -10.81
N VAL A 95 -7.27 14.80 -9.66
CA VAL A 95 -7.35 14.15 -8.34
C VAL A 95 -8.73 13.53 -8.13
N ALA A 96 -9.79 14.17 -8.63
CA ALA A 96 -11.15 13.65 -8.51
C ALA A 96 -11.32 12.31 -9.26
N ASP A 97 -10.73 12.17 -10.46
CA ASP A 97 -10.78 10.92 -11.22
C ASP A 97 -10.02 9.80 -10.49
N ALA A 98 -8.88 10.13 -9.88
CA ALA A 98 -8.10 9.18 -9.08
C ALA A 98 -8.87 8.70 -7.86
N LEU A 99 -9.47 9.63 -7.11
CA LEU A 99 -10.27 9.30 -5.93
C LEU A 99 -11.55 8.54 -6.29
N GLN A 100 -12.18 8.85 -7.42
CA GLN A 100 -13.35 8.12 -7.90
C GLN A 100 -12.98 6.68 -8.29
N ASP A 101 -11.87 6.47 -9.01
CA ASP A 101 -11.42 5.13 -9.37
C ASP A 101 -11.04 4.29 -8.13
N LEU A 102 -10.46 4.92 -7.09
CA LEU A 102 -10.22 4.28 -5.80
C LEU A 102 -11.53 3.94 -5.07
N ALA A 103 -12.48 4.88 -5.00
CA ALA A 103 -13.76 4.68 -4.33
C ALA A 103 -14.62 3.60 -5.00
N ASP A 104 -14.57 3.52 -6.33
CA ASP A 104 -15.28 2.50 -7.12
C ASP A 104 -14.62 1.12 -7.05
N GLY A 105 -13.43 1.00 -6.43
CA GLY A 105 -12.69 -0.26 -6.33
C GLY A 105 -12.25 -0.79 -7.70
N LYS A 106 -11.97 0.10 -8.67
CA LYS A 106 -11.57 -0.28 -10.04
C LYS A 106 -10.12 -0.72 -10.18
N PHE A 107 -9.38 -0.70 -9.07
CA PHE A 107 -8.03 -1.24 -9.01
C PHE A 107 -7.94 -2.17 -7.80
N GLU A 108 -8.50 -3.36 -7.96
CA GLU A 108 -8.32 -4.49 -7.06
C GLU A 108 -7.44 -5.54 -7.73
N THR A 109 -6.40 -5.99 -7.00
CA THR A 109 -5.36 -6.92 -7.47
C THR A 109 -5.92 -8.17 -8.18
N TYR A 110 -7.08 -8.65 -7.75
CA TYR A 110 -7.72 -9.89 -8.20
C TYR A 110 -8.70 -9.75 -9.37
N ARG A 111 -9.11 -8.53 -9.76
CA ARG A 111 -10.20 -8.34 -10.74
C ARG A 111 -9.81 -7.57 -11.99
N ASP A 112 -8.83 -6.67 -11.89
CA ASP A 112 -8.59 -5.72 -12.97
C ASP A 112 -7.45 -6.12 -13.92
N GLY A 113 -7.69 -5.89 -15.20
CA GLY A 113 -6.68 -5.91 -16.26
C GLY A 113 -5.74 -4.69 -16.19
N ASN A 114 -4.82 -4.57 -17.15
CA ASN A 114 -3.73 -3.58 -17.17
C ASN A 114 -4.17 -2.10 -17.36
N THR A 115 -5.46 -1.76 -17.22
CA THR A 115 -5.95 -0.40 -17.54
C THR A 115 -5.76 0.57 -16.37
N PHE A 116 -6.12 0.16 -15.15
CA PHE A 116 -6.05 1.04 -13.98
C PHE A 116 -4.68 1.00 -13.32
N GLY A 117 -4.05 -0.17 -13.25
CA GLY A 117 -2.71 -0.30 -12.69
C GLY A 117 -1.65 0.49 -13.47
N ASN A 118 -1.81 0.65 -14.78
CA ASN A 118 -0.91 1.44 -15.62
C ASN A 118 -1.00 2.96 -15.33
N LYS A 119 -1.88 3.39 -14.41
CA LYS A 119 -1.92 4.75 -13.86
C LYS A 119 -1.08 4.94 -12.60
N TRP A 120 -0.43 3.88 -12.14
CA TRP A 120 0.34 3.86 -10.90
C TRP A 120 1.77 3.41 -11.17
N CYS A 121 2.69 4.08 -10.51
CA CYS A 121 4.12 3.77 -10.52
C CYS A 121 4.52 3.13 -9.19
N SER A 122 5.60 2.37 -9.20
CA SER A 122 6.13 1.77 -7.98
C SER A 122 7.08 2.73 -7.27
N VAL A 123 6.91 2.91 -5.96
CA VAL A 123 7.80 3.77 -5.14
C VAL A 123 9.23 3.21 -5.10
N PHE A 124 9.37 1.90 -4.87
CA PHE A 124 10.68 1.26 -4.70
C PHE A 124 11.21 0.56 -5.96
N GLY A 125 10.50 0.69 -7.09
CA GLY A 125 10.77 -0.02 -8.33
C GLY A 125 10.27 -1.46 -8.34
N LYS A 126 10.19 -2.06 -9.54
CA LYS A 126 9.64 -3.41 -9.74
C LYS A 126 10.66 -4.54 -9.55
N GLN A 127 11.95 -4.21 -9.60
CA GLN A 127 13.06 -5.18 -9.55
C GLN A 127 13.82 -5.13 -8.22
N ASN A 128 13.23 -4.51 -7.19
CA ASN A 128 13.90 -4.31 -5.91
C ASN A 128 13.85 -5.58 -5.06
N LEU A 129 15.02 -6.13 -4.71
CA LEU A 129 15.13 -7.37 -3.93
C LEU A 129 14.55 -7.26 -2.51
N LYS A 130 14.48 -6.04 -1.94
CA LYS A 130 13.96 -5.80 -0.59
C LYS A 130 12.44 -5.54 -0.55
N ALA A 131 11.87 -5.09 -1.67
CA ALA A 131 10.44 -4.88 -1.84
C ALA A 131 10.03 -5.62 -3.11
N THR A 132 9.99 -6.95 -3.03
CA THR A 132 9.72 -7.80 -4.18
C THR A 132 8.24 -7.77 -4.49
N ILE A 133 7.90 -7.41 -5.72
CA ILE A 133 6.55 -7.54 -6.27
C ILE A 133 6.43 -8.89 -7.00
N LEU A 134 5.30 -9.57 -6.84
CA LEU A 134 5.02 -10.78 -7.62
C LEU A 134 5.00 -10.44 -9.11
N SER A 135 5.61 -11.29 -9.93
CA SER A 135 5.75 -11.03 -11.37
C SER A 135 4.40 -10.85 -12.09
N GLU A 136 3.33 -11.47 -11.57
CA GLU A 136 1.96 -11.32 -12.08
C GLU A 136 1.38 -9.91 -11.86
N HIS A 137 1.87 -9.19 -10.84
CA HIS A 137 1.44 -7.83 -10.50
C HIS A 137 2.38 -6.76 -11.07
N ALA A 138 3.68 -7.08 -11.23
CA ALA A 138 4.69 -6.15 -11.75
C ALA A 138 4.33 -5.59 -13.14
N ASN A 139 3.74 -6.43 -13.99
CA ASN A 139 3.34 -6.06 -15.35
C ASN A 139 2.04 -5.22 -15.40
N LYS A 140 1.31 -5.12 -14.28
CA LYS A 140 0.09 -4.30 -14.19
C LYS A 140 0.37 -2.84 -13.87
N LEU A 141 1.55 -2.52 -13.33
CA LEU A 141 1.96 -1.16 -12.99
C LEU A 141 2.63 -0.47 -14.17
N HIS A 142 2.62 0.86 -14.22
CA HIS A 142 3.37 1.60 -15.22
C HIS A 142 4.88 1.41 -15.02
N PRO A 143 5.68 1.25 -16.08
CA PRO A 143 7.13 1.37 -15.99
C PRO A 143 7.48 2.84 -15.76
N ASP A 144 7.96 3.19 -14.57
CA ASP A 144 8.50 4.54 -14.26
C ASP A 144 10.03 4.54 -14.22
N ASP A 145 10.60 3.51 -14.84
CA ASP A 145 12.01 3.17 -14.81
C ASP A 145 12.74 3.70 -16.06
N ASP A 146 12.03 4.39 -16.97
CA ASP A 146 12.53 4.85 -18.26
C ASP A 146 12.13 6.33 -18.49
N GLY A 147 13.09 7.23 -18.32
CA GLY A 147 12.91 8.69 -18.29
C GLY A 147 14.22 9.40 -17.89
N LEU A 148 14.24 10.75 -17.91
CA LEU A 148 15.38 11.52 -17.39
C LEU A 148 15.37 11.53 -15.85
N ASN A 149 14.18 11.53 -15.24
CA ASN A 149 14.00 11.44 -13.80
C ASN A 149 13.41 10.07 -13.43
N ASN A 150 14.29 9.16 -13.00
CA ASN A 150 13.91 7.82 -12.55
C ASN A 150 13.29 7.88 -11.14
N GLY A 151 11.98 7.64 -11.03
CA GLY A 151 11.22 7.74 -9.77
C GLY A 151 11.84 6.92 -8.64
N PRO A 152 12.02 5.60 -8.78
CA PRO A 152 12.67 4.76 -7.77
C PRO A 152 14.07 5.25 -7.33
N ALA A 153 14.85 5.83 -8.22
CA ALA A 153 16.16 6.39 -7.87
C ALA A 153 16.01 7.65 -7.00
N GLU A 154 15.09 8.56 -7.36
CA GLU A 154 14.81 9.76 -6.57
C GLU A 154 14.21 9.44 -5.20
N TRP A 155 13.38 8.39 -5.10
CA TRP A 155 12.87 7.91 -3.81
C TRP A 155 13.98 7.36 -2.90
N ALA A 156 14.96 6.66 -3.46
CA ALA A 156 16.03 6.02 -2.70
C ALA A 156 16.90 7.03 -1.93
N ASP A 157 16.95 8.30 -2.35
CA ASP A 157 17.71 9.35 -1.66
C ASP A 157 17.01 9.86 -0.38
N PHE A 158 15.70 9.64 -0.24
CA PHE A 158 14.90 10.22 0.86
C PHE A 158 14.24 9.17 1.76
N ILE A 159 14.16 7.92 1.32
CA ILE A 159 13.54 6.84 2.09
C ILE A 159 14.21 5.49 1.86
N ASP A 160 14.40 4.76 2.96
CA ASP A 160 14.83 3.37 2.91
C ASP A 160 13.71 2.46 2.38
N VAL A 161 14.09 1.41 1.65
CA VAL A 161 13.14 0.43 1.12
C VAL A 161 12.38 -0.26 2.26
N MET A 162 11.06 -0.29 2.16
CA MET A 162 10.16 -0.96 3.09
C MET A 162 9.29 -1.98 2.36
N GLU A 163 9.13 -3.16 2.96
CA GLU A 163 8.23 -4.20 2.46
C GLU A 163 6.81 -3.97 2.99
N SER A 164 5.80 -4.25 2.17
CA SER A 164 4.41 -4.26 2.63
C SER A 164 4.20 -5.41 3.62
N PRO A 165 3.39 -5.23 4.69
CA PRO A 165 3.00 -6.34 5.56
C PRO A 165 2.04 -7.35 4.88
N TYR A 166 1.60 -7.06 3.67
CA TYR A 166 0.75 -7.91 2.83
C TYR A 166 1.58 -8.67 1.80
N LEU A 167 1.30 -9.96 1.60
CA LEU A 167 2.07 -10.83 0.69
C LEU A 167 2.05 -10.35 -0.76
N ASP A 168 0.91 -9.83 -1.21
CA ASP A 168 0.72 -9.29 -2.57
C ASP A 168 0.85 -7.75 -2.60
N GLY A 169 1.26 -7.15 -1.47
CA GLY A 169 1.32 -5.71 -1.29
C GLY A 169 2.59 -5.09 -1.87
N HIS A 170 2.49 -3.84 -2.29
CA HIS A 170 3.60 -3.06 -2.81
C HIS A 170 3.25 -1.58 -2.77
N TYR A 171 4.17 -0.72 -2.36
CA TYR A 171 3.86 0.71 -2.30
C TYR A 171 3.89 1.35 -3.68
N ILE A 172 2.78 2.00 -4.02
CA ILE A 172 2.55 2.63 -5.32
C ILE A 172 2.16 4.09 -5.15
N TYR A 173 2.42 4.87 -6.19
CA TYR A 173 2.09 6.28 -6.23
C TYR A 173 1.63 6.72 -7.61
N THR A 174 0.86 7.80 -7.63
CA THR A 174 0.53 8.54 -8.85
C THR A 174 0.62 10.03 -8.53
N VAL A 175 1.03 10.83 -9.51
CA VAL A 175 1.14 12.28 -9.37
C VAL A 175 0.28 12.95 -10.43
N ILE A 176 -0.53 13.90 -9.99
CA ILE A 176 -1.27 14.80 -10.84
C ILE A 176 -0.47 16.11 -10.91
N GLY A 177 -0.04 16.47 -12.12
CA GLY A 177 0.71 17.67 -12.39
C GLY A 177 -0.03 18.93 -11.98
N GLY A 178 0.73 19.93 -11.54
CA GLY A 178 0.19 21.24 -11.21
C GLY A 178 -0.26 22.02 -12.44
N ASN A 179 -0.90 23.16 -12.18
CA ASN A 179 -1.19 24.19 -13.18
C ASN A 179 -0.76 25.57 -12.62
N THR A 180 -1.04 26.66 -13.35
CA THR A 180 -0.66 28.01 -12.94
C THR A 180 -1.14 28.38 -11.52
N ASP A 181 -2.27 27.82 -11.08
CA ASP A 181 -2.93 28.16 -9.82
C ASP A 181 -2.72 27.10 -8.72
N LYS A 182 -2.32 25.89 -9.07
CA LYS A 182 -2.26 24.73 -8.17
C LYS A 182 -0.91 24.01 -8.25
N ARG A 183 -0.35 23.70 -7.09
CA ARG A 183 0.81 22.81 -6.97
C ARG A 183 0.44 21.37 -7.33
N PRO A 184 1.40 20.55 -7.79
CA PRO A 184 1.14 19.14 -8.05
C PRO A 184 0.62 18.42 -6.80
N VAL A 185 -0.06 17.30 -7.02
CA VAL A 185 -0.65 16.47 -5.96
C VAL A 185 -0.16 15.05 -6.15
N ILE A 186 0.30 14.42 -5.06
CA ILE A 186 0.68 13.01 -5.05
C ILE A 186 -0.36 12.20 -4.28
N ILE A 187 -0.65 11.00 -4.76
CA ILE A 187 -1.48 10.02 -4.08
C ILE A 187 -0.62 8.77 -3.88
N ILE A 188 -0.56 8.28 -2.64
CA ILE A 188 0.27 7.14 -2.24
C ILE A 188 -0.63 6.11 -1.59
N THR A 189 -0.43 4.83 -1.93
CA THR A 189 -1.21 3.72 -1.38
C THR A 189 -0.46 2.40 -1.46
N ASP A 190 -1.05 1.34 -0.91
CA ASP A 190 -0.57 -0.03 -0.99
C ASP A 190 -1.35 -0.80 -2.07
N LEU A 191 -0.62 -1.44 -2.97
CA LEU A 191 -1.14 -2.27 -4.05
C LEU A 191 -2.13 -3.33 -3.57
N PHE A 192 -1.96 -3.88 -2.35
CA PHE A 192 -2.86 -4.91 -1.84
C PHE A 192 -4.31 -4.43 -1.72
N SER A 193 -4.51 -3.19 -1.24
CA SER A 193 -5.84 -2.60 -1.10
C SER A 193 -5.78 -1.08 -1.28
N PRO A 194 -5.72 -0.61 -2.54
CA PRO A 194 -5.52 0.80 -2.85
C PRO A 194 -6.64 1.71 -2.32
N SER A 195 -7.86 1.17 -2.28
CA SER A 195 -9.06 1.88 -1.83
C SER A 195 -9.20 1.96 -0.30
N ALA A 196 -8.54 1.07 0.44
CA ALA A 196 -8.70 0.96 1.89
C ALA A 196 -7.82 1.94 2.67
N ASP A 197 -6.60 2.21 2.20
CA ASP A 197 -5.67 3.12 2.85
C ASP A 197 -4.83 3.87 1.81
N PHE A 198 -5.04 5.17 1.72
CA PHE A 198 -4.30 6.04 0.81
C PHE A 198 -4.12 7.41 1.43
N ILE A 199 -3.03 8.08 1.06
CA ILE A 199 -2.77 9.46 1.43
C ILE A 199 -2.78 10.31 0.16
N VAL A 200 -3.57 11.37 0.17
CA VAL A 200 -3.48 12.46 -0.81
C VAL A 200 -2.66 13.58 -0.17
N PHE A 201 -1.58 13.97 -0.82
CA PHE A 201 -0.68 14.99 -0.33
C PHE A 201 -0.51 16.13 -1.34
N GLN A 202 -0.71 17.36 -0.86
CA GLN A 202 -0.47 18.60 -1.59
C GLN A 202 0.25 19.60 -0.64
N PRO A 203 1.45 20.06 -0.99
CA PRO A 203 2.25 21.00 -0.21
C PRO A 203 1.79 22.46 -0.35
#